data_AF-A0A956RNN1-F1
#
_entry.id   AF-A0A956RNN1-F1
#
_cell.length_a   1.000
_cell.length_b   1.000
_cell.length_c   1.000
_cell.angle_alpha   90.00
_cell.angle_beta   90.00
_cell.angle_gamma   90.00
#
_symmetry.space_group_name_H-M   'P 1'
#
loop_
_entity.id
_entity.type
_entity.pdbx_description
1 polymer ?
#
loop_
_entity_poly.entity_id
_entity_poly.type
_entity_poly.pdbx_seq_one_letter_code
_entity_poly.pdbx_strand_id
1 'polypeptide(L)'
;MHHGDEKPERSPSGARDFQVVRTIEGVRALADPIRLRMVHMLTHGPETGSTLARALDIPANRAHYHLRRLLDAGLVEDVGPERDRITEERYYVAAARHIVIDPALGAAESGTTAVLRQTIDTTFMDWRRSQVLAIDWSDLARLVVHRSLRVRANEHVLIHFAPITLEAAEAILVEVEAVGGIPHMRSWSRNLVLRTLDRRAPEELDALSLIPREIDDRLGAAVLLSSSLPQGAPPSPAQRELLPRVLGQVSRWKESVRARGIRYLHIGLPHRGEFGGQGFATPESGIDTFWHCLTEDAEAIRARGHRLLEIVNEDPEITIEGPDTDLRMRLDLRHTGIHDGVIEEAEVQAGRTTSGLPAGSLVAIPEATTGNGSFAADYAFIGGRHLRNVRIRLQEGRVTEVDGPEGIEALRASLANETGDPDVLSAVSIGLNAGGKGPTGRPELDSLLAGTVALSFGNNELLGGSVRSTFNLTLPANAMTVRTGRRTLVAAGHLELDT
;
A
#
# COMPACT_ATOMS: atom_id res chain seq x y z
N MET A 1 48.31 26.81 5.72
CA MET A 1 47.50 25.72 5.18
C MET A 1 46.20 25.71 5.97
N HIS A 2 45.09 26.14 5.38
CA HIS A 2 43.77 26.02 6.01
C HIS A 2 43.37 24.55 5.93
N HIS A 3 43.36 23.86 7.06
CA HIS A 3 42.57 22.63 7.19
C HIS A 3 41.10 23.07 7.19
N GLY A 4 40.38 22.76 6.10
CA GLY A 4 38.94 22.89 6.09
C GLY A 4 38.36 21.88 7.08
N ASP A 5 37.57 22.37 8.03
CA ASP A 5 36.73 21.53 8.89
C ASP A 5 35.73 20.80 7.95
N GLU A 6 36.00 19.55 7.58
CA GLU A 6 35.05 18.73 6.82
C GLU A 6 33.89 18.37 7.75
N LYS A 7 32.76 19.09 7.59
CA LYS A 7 31.50 18.75 8.24
C LYS A 7 31.16 17.28 7.92
N PRO A 8 30.68 16.48 8.89
CA PRO A 8 30.23 15.12 8.59
C PRO A 8 29.18 15.17 7.47
N GLU A 9 29.47 14.54 6.33
CA GLU A 9 28.53 14.40 5.22
C GLU A 9 27.39 13.47 5.65
N ARG A 10 26.40 14.03 6.35
CA ARG A 10 25.03 13.56 6.20
C ARG A 10 24.39 14.47 5.17
N SER A 11 24.12 13.93 3.99
CA SER A 11 23.18 14.52 3.04
C SER A 11 21.91 14.93 3.79
N PRO A 12 21.25 16.06 3.45
CA PRO A 12 19.94 16.42 3.98
C PRO A 12 18.84 15.37 3.74
N SER A 13 19.18 14.21 3.14
CA SER A 13 18.35 13.00 3.00
C SER A 13 18.18 12.20 4.29
N GLY A 14 18.97 12.44 5.35
CA GLY A 14 18.83 11.74 6.63
C GLY A 14 17.80 12.35 7.60
N ALA A 15 17.47 13.63 7.44
CA ALA A 15 16.44 14.30 8.23
C ALA A 15 15.05 13.90 7.73
N ARG A 16 14.10 13.70 8.65
CA ARG A 16 12.71 13.44 8.25
C ARG A 16 12.18 14.65 7.49
N ASP A 17 11.30 14.45 6.51
CA ASP A 17 10.72 15.61 5.83
C ASP A 17 9.85 16.45 6.77
N PHE A 18 9.18 15.81 7.73
CA PHE A 18 8.48 16.53 8.78
C PHE A 18 8.42 15.81 10.12
N GLN A 19 8.14 16.58 11.16
CA GLN A 19 7.84 16.10 12.50
C GLN A 19 6.59 16.82 13.02
N VAL A 20 5.60 16.05 13.47
CA VAL A 20 4.44 16.59 14.17
C VAL A 20 4.73 16.63 15.66
N VAL A 21 4.76 17.83 16.23
CA VAL A 21 4.91 18.04 17.67
C VAL A 21 3.56 17.85 18.34
N ARG A 22 3.45 16.77 19.12
CA ARG A 22 2.21 16.34 19.78
C ARG A 22 2.20 16.58 21.29
N THR A 23 3.25 17.19 21.84
CA THR A 23 3.41 17.41 23.28
C THR A 23 3.55 18.89 23.61
N ILE A 24 3.08 19.28 24.80
CA ILE A 24 3.24 20.65 25.31
C ILE A 24 4.72 20.96 25.49
N GLU A 25 5.53 19.98 25.91
CA GLU A 25 6.98 20.09 26.08
C GLU A 25 7.66 20.43 24.75
N GLY A 26 7.27 19.77 23.65
CA GLY A 26 7.80 20.06 22.32
C GLY A 26 7.40 21.47 21.84
N VAL A 27 6.17 21.89 22.09
CA VAL A 27 5.74 23.27 21.77
C VAL A 27 6.53 24.29 22.58
N ARG A 28 6.73 24.05 23.88
CA ARG A 28 7.57 24.91 24.72
C ARG A 28 9.02 24.95 24.23
N ALA A 29 9.56 23.83 23.76
CA ALA A 29 10.89 23.78 23.16
C ALA A 29 10.96 24.60 21.86
N LEU A 30 9.88 24.72 21.08
CA LEU A 30 9.86 25.59 19.89
C LEU A 30 9.50 27.04 20.18
N ALA A 31 8.80 27.36 21.26
CA ALA A 31 8.29 28.72 21.51
C ALA A 31 9.36 29.77 21.89
N ASP A 32 10.66 29.44 21.79
CA ASP A 32 11.77 30.33 22.10
C ASP A 32 12.46 30.80 20.82
N PRO A 33 12.65 32.13 20.62
CA PRO A 33 13.22 32.67 19.39
C PRO A 33 14.62 32.14 19.06
N ILE A 34 15.46 31.87 20.06
CA ILE A 34 16.81 31.34 19.84
C ILE A 34 16.71 29.88 19.38
N ARG A 35 15.85 29.08 20.02
CA ARG A 35 15.64 27.68 19.62
C ARG A 35 15.08 27.55 18.21
N LEU A 36 14.14 28.41 17.80
CA LEU A 36 13.64 28.44 16.42
C LEU A 36 14.75 28.77 15.42
N ARG A 37 15.58 29.76 15.72
CA ARG A 37 16.72 30.10 14.85
C ARG A 37 17.73 28.97 14.78
N MET A 38 18.03 28.30 15.90
CA MET A 38 18.91 27.13 15.91
C MET A 38 18.35 26.01 15.03
N VAL A 39 17.08 25.64 15.21
CA VAL A 39 16.44 24.62 14.36
C VAL A 39 16.50 25.01 12.89
N HIS A 40 16.17 26.27 12.55
CA HIS A 40 16.25 26.77 11.18
C HIS A 40 17.67 26.65 10.59
N MET A 41 18.71 27.05 11.33
CA MET A 41 20.09 26.88 10.88
C MET A 41 20.43 25.40 10.65
N LEU A 42 20.03 24.54 11.58
CA LEU A 42 20.27 23.10 11.54
C LEU A 42 19.48 22.36 10.45
N THR A 43 18.46 22.98 9.83
CA THR A 43 17.81 22.43 8.62
C THR A 43 18.68 22.57 7.36
N HIS A 44 19.67 23.48 7.37
CA HIS A 44 20.57 23.70 6.22
C HIS A 44 21.85 22.83 6.30
N GLY A 45 22.07 22.12 7.40
CA GLY A 45 23.16 21.17 7.55
C GLY A 45 23.63 21.02 9.00
N PRO A 46 24.57 20.09 9.25
CA PRO A 46 25.14 19.88 10.58
C PRO A 46 25.90 21.11 11.09
N GLU A 47 25.69 21.45 12.36
CA GLU A 47 26.42 22.52 13.06
C GLU A 47 26.78 22.13 14.50
N THR A 48 27.86 22.70 15.03
CA THR A 48 28.26 22.54 16.42
C THR A 48 27.64 23.58 17.35
N GLY A 49 27.66 23.31 18.65
CA GLY A 49 27.21 24.25 19.67
C GLY A 49 27.95 25.60 19.62
N SER A 50 29.27 25.60 19.39
CA SER A 50 30.07 26.82 19.29
C SER A 50 29.75 27.62 18.03
N THR A 51 29.49 26.95 16.90
CA THR A 51 29.10 27.64 15.66
C THR A 51 27.73 28.30 15.79
N LEU A 52 26.77 27.61 16.38
CA LEU A 52 25.46 28.18 16.69
C LEU A 52 25.55 29.34 17.69
N ALA A 53 26.38 29.21 18.73
CA ALA A 53 26.59 30.26 19.73
C ALA A 53 27.12 31.55 19.08
N ARG A 54 28.13 31.41 18.21
CA ARG A 54 28.74 32.53 17.47
C ARG A 54 27.76 33.17 16.50
N ALA A 55 27.03 32.36 15.73
CA ALA A 55 26.08 32.86 14.73
C ALA A 55 24.88 33.58 15.35
N LEU A 56 24.48 33.20 16.57
CA LEU A 56 23.35 33.78 17.28
C LEU A 56 23.75 34.85 18.30
N ASP A 57 25.04 35.16 18.42
CA ASP A 57 25.62 36.09 19.39
C ASP A 57 25.18 35.79 20.83
N ILE A 58 25.35 34.53 21.25
CA ILE A 58 25.03 34.07 22.61
C ILE A 58 26.20 33.33 23.25
N PRO A 59 26.29 33.33 24.60
CA PRO A 59 27.27 32.52 25.31
C PRO A 59 27.15 31.01 25.00
N ALA A 60 28.27 30.30 24.93
CA ALA A 60 28.32 28.87 24.60
C ALA A 60 27.48 27.99 25.57
N ASN A 61 27.51 28.29 26.87
CA ASN A 61 26.69 27.59 27.86
C ASN A 61 25.17 27.73 27.57
N ARG A 62 24.75 28.88 27.06
CA ARG A 62 23.36 29.14 26.66
C ARG A 62 23.02 28.36 25.39
N ALA A 63 23.93 28.28 24.42
CA ALA A 63 23.74 27.45 23.23
C ALA A 63 23.56 25.96 23.58
N HIS A 64 24.43 25.42 24.44
CA HIS A 64 24.29 24.04 24.93
C HIS A 64 22.98 23.80 25.69
N TYR A 65 22.52 24.76 26.50
CA TYR A 65 21.22 24.67 27.16
C TYR A 65 20.07 24.57 26.15
N HIS A 66 20.06 25.44 25.13
CA HIS A 66 19.03 25.44 24.09
C HIS A 66 19.06 24.14 23.26
N LEU A 67 20.24 23.67 22.87
CA LEU A 67 20.42 22.39 22.17
C LEU A 67 19.92 21.21 22.99
N ARG A 68 20.25 21.14 24.29
CA ARG A 68 19.77 20.08 25.18
C ARG A 68 18.24 20.05 25.24
N ARG A 69 17.58 21.21 25.36
CA ARG A 69 16.11 21.29 25.34
C ARG A 69 15.52 20.81 24.01
N LEU A 70 16.18 21.10 22.89
CA LEU A 70 15.75 20.64 21.57
C LEU A 70 15.96 19.12 21.40
N LEU A 71 17.08 18.57 21.90
CA LEU A 71 17.36 17.14 21.92
C LEU A 71 16.35 16.39 22.79
N ASP A 72 16.08 16.88 23.99
CA ASP A 72 15.10 16.29 24.92
C ASP A 72 13.69 16.28 24.30
N ALA A 73 13.36 17.29 23.49
CA ALA A 73 12.11 17.37 22.73
C ALA A 73 12.13 16.59 21.40
N GLY A 74 13.29 16.02 21.01
CA GLY A 74 13.49 15.30 19.77
C GLY A 74 13.37 16.16 18.51
N LEU A 75 13.65 17.47 18.59
CA LEU A 75 13.55 18.43 17.49
C LEU A 75 14.88 18.61 16.74
N VAL A 76 15.97 18.16 17.36
CA VAL A 76 17.31 18.07 16.76
C VAL A 76 17.89 16.70 17.11
N GLU A 77 18.81 16.22 16.28
CA GLU A 77 19.53 14.96 16.49
C GLU A 77 21.03 15.25 16.66
N ASP A 78 21.69 14.43 17.48
CA ASP A 78 23.14 14.43 17.66
C ASP A 78 23.76 13.46 16.65
N VAL A 79 24.59 13.96 15.74
CA VAL A 79 25.21 13.16 14.67
C VAL A 79 26.65 12.76 14.96
N GLY A 80 27.07 12.88 16.23
CA GLY A 80 28.37 12.45 16.70
C GLY A 80 29.43 13.57 16.76
N PRO A 81 30.66 13.22 17.19
CA PRO A 81 31.73 14.18 17.39
C PRO A 81 32.32 14.68 16.07
N GLU A 82 32.94 15.86 16.12
CA GLU A 82 33.82 16.37 15.08
C GLU A 82 34.97 15.39 14.83
N ARG A 83 35.13 14.92 13.59
CA ARG A 83 36.29 14.09 13.21
C ARG A 83 37.54 14.98 13.24
N ASP A 84 38.64 14.45 13.78
CA ASP A 84 39.98 15.09 13.86
C ASP A 84 40.24 16.20 14.90
N ARG A 85 39.47 16.30 16.00
CA ARG A 85 39.82 17.17 17.15
C ARG A 85 39.87 16.45 18.50
N ILE A 86 40.79 16.90 19.36
CA ILE A 86 40.98 16.43 20.76
C ILE A 86 39.81 16.86 21.66
N THR A 87 39.09 17.91 21.28
CA THR A 87 37.86 18.36 21.95
C THR A 87 36.63 17.64 21.43
N GLU A 88 35.83 17.06 22.33
CA GLU A 88 34.56 16.36 22.07
C GLU A 88 33.42 17.29 21.63
N GLU A 89 33.65 18.20 20.68
CA GLU A 89 32.54 19.01 20.16
C GLU A 89 31.66 18.16 19.24
N ARG A 90 30.33 18.24 19.44
CA ARG A 90 29.35 17.37 18.79
C ARG A 90 28.56 18.15 17.74
N TYR A 91 28.31 17.51 16.61
CA TYR A 91 27.48 18.04 15.54
C TYR A 91 26.03 17.70 15.79
N TYR A 92 25.16 18.67 15.51
CA TYR A 92 23.72 18.54 15.58
C TYR A 92 23.10 18.77 14.22
N VAL A 93 21.94 18.20 13.96
CA VAL A 93 21.09 18.46 12.78
C VAL A 93 19.64 18.62 13.20
N ALA A 94 18.81 19.27 12.39
CA ALA A 94 17.37 19.28 12.64
C ALA A 94 16.80 17.87 12.47
N ALA A 95 15.91 17.45 13.39
CA ALA A 95 15.28 16.13 13.30
C ALA A 95 14.33 16.02 12.11
N ALA A 96 13.80 17.16 11.64
CA ALA A 96 13.01 17.24 10.43
C ALA A 96 13.18 18.56 9.67
N ARG A 97 12.88 18.54 8.37
CA ARG A 97 12.88 19.74 7.49
C ARG A 97 11.73 20.69 7.81
N HIS A 98 10.56 20.14 8.12
CA HIS A 98 9.37 20.89 8.50
C HIS A 98 8.86 20.44 9.88
N ILE A 99 8.50 21.38 10.74
CA ILE A 99 7.92 21.07 12.04
C ILE A 99 6.50 21.63 12.10
N VAL A 100 5.54 20.73 12.33
CA VAL A 100 4.12 21.06 12.39
C VAL A 100 3.64 20.86 13.82
N ILE A 101 2.91 21.82 14.37
CA ILE A 101 2.29 21.68 15.68
C ILE A 101 0.98 20.93 15.50
N ASP A 102 0.78 19.87 16.29
CA ASP A 102 -0.46 19.11 16.25
C ASP A 102 -1.64 20.00 16.68
N PRO A 103 -2.67 20.18 15.83
CA PRO A 103 -3.83 21.00 16.18
C PRO A 103 -4.55 20.50 17.44
N ALA A 104 -4.38 19.21 17.80
CA ALA A 104 -4.92 18.64 19.04
C ALA A 104 -4.45 19.34 20.31
N LEU A 105 -3.27 19.98 20.28
CA LEU A 105 -2.69 20.66 21.44
C LEU A 105 -3.43 21.95 21.82
N GLY A 106 -4.16 22.54 20.87
CA GLY A 106 -4.92 23.78 21.08
C GLY A 106 -6.43 23.64 20.87
N ALA A 107 -6.92 22.44 20.53
CA ALA A 107 -8.31 22.22 20.17
C ALA A 107 -9.16 21.72 21.35
N ALA A 108 -10.37 22.28 21.51
CA ALA A 108 -11.35 21.83 22.49
C ALA A 108 -12.19 20.62 22.00
N GLU A 109 -12.27 20.40 20.68
CA GLU A 109 -13.13 19.37 20.07
C GLU A 109 -12.32 18.31 19.32
N SER A 110 -12.61 17.04 19.61
CA SER A 110 -11.89 15.89 19.04
C SER A 110 -12.17 15.67 17.55
N GLY A 111 -13.37 16.00 17.06
CA GLY A 111 -13.74 15.82 15.65
C GLY A 111 -12.99 16.76 14.71
N THR A 112 -12.98 18.06 15.01
CA THR A 112 -12.26 19.10 14.26
C THR A 112 -10.77 18.81 14.19
N THR A 113 -10.19 18.30 15.27
CA THR A 113 -8.79 17.88 15.35
C THR A 113 -8.43 16.78 14.35
N ALA A 114 -9.28 15.76 14.21
CA ALA A 114 -9.03 14.65 13.30
C ALA A 114 -9.02 15.11 11.84
N VAL A 115 -9.96 15.98 11.45
CA VAL A 115 -10.03 16.57 10.11
C VAL A 115 -8.78 17.40 9.80
N LEU A 116 -8.31 18.22 10.73
CA LEU A 116 -7.10 19.03 10.55
C LEU A 116 -5.85 18.15 10.39
N ARG A 117 -5.69 17.11 11.22
CA ARG A 117 -4.58 16.14 11.08
C ARG A 117 -4.59 15.48 9.71
N GLN A 118 -5.75 14.99 9.26
CA GLN A 118 -5.90 14.37 7.94
C GLN A 118 -5.57 15.34 6.80
N THR A 119 -5.95 16.61 6.94
CA THR A 119 -5.64 17.65 5.93
C THR A 119 -4.14 17.90 5.83
N ILE A 120 -3.45 18.01 6.98
CA ILE A 120 -1.99 18.14 7.04
C ILE A 120 -1.33 16.93 6.38
N ASP A 121 -1.74 15.72 6.74
CA ASP A 121 -1.19 14.48 6.18
C ASP A 121 -1.38 14.40 4.66
N THR A 122 -2.58 14.71 4.16
CA THR A 122 -2.91 14.63 2.73
C THR A 122 -2.09 15.65 1.93
N THR A 123 -2.13 16.92 2.33
CA THR A 123 -1.38 18.00 1.68
C THR A 123 0.12 17.69 1.61
N PHE A 124 0.65 17.12 2.69
CA PHE A 124 2.06 16.76 2.76
C PHE A 124 2.40 15.59 1.83
N MET A 125 1.55 14.56 1.75
CA MET A 125 1.79 13.45 0.83
C MET A 125 1.69 13.87 -0.63
N ASP A 126 0.79 14.80 -0.95
CA ASP A 126 0.71 15.39 -2.29
C ASP A 126 1.96 16.21 -2.63
N TRP A 127 2.47 17.00 -1.68
CA TRP A 127 3.75 17.70 -1.83
C TRP A 127 4.91 16.71 -2.03
N ARG A 128 5.01 15.63 -1.24
CA ARG A 128 6.07 14.62 -1.42
C ARG A 128 6.01 13.98 -2.80
N ARG A 129 4.84 13.49 -3.20
CA ARG A 129 4.65 12.86 -4.51
C ARG A 129 5.12 13.79 -5.63
N SER A 130 4.68 15.05 -5.62
CA SER A 130 4.97 16.00 -6.69
C SER A 130 6.37 16.63 -6.63
N GLN A 131 6.88 16.96 -5.44
CA GLN A 131 8.12 17.73 -5.28
C GLN A 131 9.33 16.89 -4.87
N VAL A 132 9.12 15.80 -4.13
CA VAL A 132 10.21 14.92 -3.66
C VAL A 132 10.42 13.76 -4.62
N LEU A 133 9.33 13.09 -5.00
CA LEU A 133 9.37 11.95 -5.92
C LEU A 133 9.23 12.36 -7.40
N ALA A 134 8.84 13.61 -7.66
CA ALA A 134 8.62 14.14 -9.01
C ALA A 134 7.63 13.31 -9.86
N ILE A 135 6.58 12.77 -9.22
CA ILE A 135 5.54 11.97 -9.88
C ILE A 135 4.30 12.83 -10.10
N ASP A 136 3.93 13.05 -11.36
CA ASP A 136 2.72 13.80 -11.72
C ASP A 136 1.52 12.84 -11.90
N TRP A 137 0.30 13.36 -11.69
CA TRP A 137 -0.90 12.60 -12.02
C TRP A 137 -1.00 12.27 -13.50
N SER A 138 -0.40 13.09 -14.36
CA SER A 138 -0.29 12.88 -15.79
C SER A 138 0.56 11.64 -16.13
N ASP A 139 1.57 11.31 -15.33
CA ASP A 139 2.36 10.08 -15.52
C ASP A 139 1.51 8.85 -15.21
N LEU A 140 0.76 8.89 -14.09
CA LEU A 140 -0.21 7.85 -13.75
C LEU A 140 -1.28 7.71 -14.83
N ALA A 141 -1.83 8.82 -15.31
CA ALA A 141 -2.85 8.81 -16.35
C ALA A 141 -2.33 8.16 -17.63
N ARG A 142 -1.12 8.51 -18.07
CA ARG A 142 -0.50 7.88 -19.23
C ARG A 142 -0.26 6.38 -19.03
N LEU A 143 0.22 5.98 -17.86
CA LEU A 143 0.40 4.58 -17.50
C LEU A 143 -0.93 3.81 -17.61
N VAL A 144 -1.99 4.34 -17.01
CA VAL A 144 -3.33 3.73 -17.02
C VAL A 144 -3.89 3.63 -18.44
N VAL A 145 -3.88 4.73 -19.20
CA VAL A 145 -4.59 4.84 -20.49
C VAL A 145 -3.83 4.13 -21.60
N HIS A 146 -2.52 4.38 -21.74
CA HIS A 146 -1.74 3.86 -22.87
C HIS A 146 -1.20 2.46 -22.63
N ARG A 147 -0.73 2.18 -21.41
CA ARG A 147 -0.03 0.93 -21.11
C ARG A 147 -0.96 -0.12 -20.51
N SER A 148 -1.68 0.21 -19.44
CA SER A 148 -2.48 -0.75 -18.69
C SER A 148 -3.76 -1.14 -19.40
N LEU A 149 -4.63 -0.16 -19.68
CA LEU A 149 -5.93 -0.36 -20.31
C LEU A 149 -5.86 -0.33 -21.84
N ARG A 150 -4.82 0.30 -22.40
CA ARG A 150 -4.60 0.43 -23.85
C ARG A 150 -5.83 0.96 -24.58
N VAL A 151 -6.36 2.06 -24.05
CA VAL A 151 -7.62 2.67 -24.48
C VAL A 151 -7.56 3.04 -25.97
N ARG A 152 -8.65 2.75 -26.67
CA ARG A 152 -8.79 2.97 -28.11
C ARG A 152 -9.74 4.14 -28.39
N ALA A 153 -9.62 4.74 -29.57
CA ALA A 153 -10.55 5.76 -30.02
C ALA A 153 -11.99 5.21 -30.06
N ASN A 154 -12.96 6.03 -29.63
CA ASN A 154 -14.38 5.71 -29.43
C ASN A 154 -14.68 4.62 -28.37
N GLU A 155 -13.69 4.22 -27.57
CA GLU A 155 -13.90 3.27 -26.49
C GLU A 155 -14.52 3.94 -25.26
N HIS A 156 -15.58 3.34 -24.71
CA HIS A 156 -16.17 3.80 -23.45
C HIS A 156 -15.34 3.30 -22.26
N VAL A 157 -14.87 4.24 -21.43
CA VAL A 157 -14.03 3.95 -20.26
C VAL A 157 -14.71 4.40 -18.99
N LEU A 158 -14.99 3.49 -18.06
CA LEU A 158 -15.49 3.84 -16.73
C LEU A 158 -14.33 4.27 -15.83
N ILE A 159 -14.43 5.46 -15.24
CA ILE A 159 -13.49 5.95 -14.23
C ILE A 159 -14.23 6.00 -12.90
N HIS A 160 -14.13 4.92 -12.12
CA HIS A 160 -14.73 4.81 -10.81
C HIS A 160 -13.73 5.24 -9.75
N PHE A 161 -14.09 6.19 -8.88
CA PHE A 161 -13.08 6.81 -8.01
C PHE A 161 -13.61 7.13 -6.61
N ALA A 162 -12.78 6.88 -5.61
CA ALA A 162 -12.98 7.40 -4.26
C ALA A 162 -12.79 8.93 -4.28
N PRO A 163 -13.60 9.74 -3.57
CA PRO A 163 -13.51 11.21 -3.64
C PRO A 163 -12.12 11.79 -3.38
N ILE A 164 -11.30 11.16 -2.52
CA ILE A 164 -9.92 11.59 -2.26
C ILE A 164 -8.99 11.40 -3.47
N THR A 165 -9.41 10.64 -4.48
CA THR A 165 -8.63 10.33 -5.68
C THR A 165 -9.09 11.13 -6.90
N LEU A 166 -9.87 12.21 -6.68
CA LEU A 166 -10.46 13.02 -7.75
C LEU A 166 -9.41 13.56 -8.74
N GLU A 167 -8.30 14.11 -8.26
CA GLU A 167 -7.27 14.67 -9.15
C GLU A 167 -6.67 13.60 -10.08
N ALA A 168 -6.45 12.38 -9.57
CA ALA A 168 -6.02 11.25 -10.37
C ALA A 168 -7.08 10.84 -11.41
N ALA A 169 -8.37 10.87 -11.01
CA ALA A 169 -9.49 10.59 -11.91
C ALA A 169 -9.61 11.62 -13.03
N GLU A 170 -9.42 12.90 -12.73
CA GLU A 170 -9.43 14.01 -13.69
C GLU A 170 -8.27 13.88 -14.69
N ALA A 171 -7.07 13.55 -14.22
CA ALA A 171 -5.92 13.30 -15.09
C ALA A 171 -6.18 12.12 -16.06
N ILE A 172 -6.72 11.01 -15.56
CA ILE A 172 -7.11 9.86 -16.41
C ILE A 172 -8.20 10.26 -17.41
N LEU A 173 -9.20 11.03 -16.98
CA LEU A 173 -10.27 11.49 -17.86
C LEU A 173 -9.72 12.28 -19.04
N VAL A 174 -8.86 13.26 -18.78
CA VAL A 174 -8.23 14.09 -19.82
C VAL A 174 -7.40 13.23 -20.78
N GLU A 175 -6.66 12.26 -20.24
CA GLU A 175 -5.82 11.37 -21.06
C GLU A 175 -6.68 10.40 -21.90
N VAL A 176 -7.82 9.93 -21.40
CA VAL A 176 -8.80 9.15 -22.19
C VAL A 176 -9.36 9.97 -23.35
N GLU A 177 -9.74 11.23 -23.12
CA GLU A 177 -10.22 12.11 -24.18
C GLU A 177 -9.12 12.42 -25.21
N ALA A 178 -7.87 12.55 -24.77
CA ALA A 178 -6.73 12.80 -25.63
C ALA A 178 -6.47 11.68 -26.65
N VAL A 179 -6.79 10.42 -26.31
CA VAL A 179 -6.74 9.27 -27.24
C VAL A 179 -8.04 9.05 -28.02
N GLY A 180 -9.01 9.96 -27.88
CA GLY A 180 -10.32 9.88 -28.53
C GLY A 180 -11.29 8.88 -27.88
N GLY A 181 -11.01 8.44 -26.65
CA GLY A 181 -11.93 7.62 -25.86
C GLY A 181 -13.09 8.44 -25.28
N ILE A 182 -14.07 7.75 -24.69
CA ILE A 182 -15.29 8.35 -24.11
C ILE A 182 -15.31 8.03 -22.60
N PRO A 183 -14.84 8.93 -21.74
CA PRO A 183 -14.76 8.69 -20.31
C PRO A 183 -16.13 8.81 -19.63
N HIS A 184 -16.37 7.96 -18.63
CA HIS A 184 -17.55 7.99 -17.75
C HIS A 184 -17.07 8.06 -16.31
N MET A 185 -16.99 9.27 -15.75
CA MET A 185 -16.52 9.46 -14.38
C MET A 185 -17.66 9.25 -13.36
N ARG A 186 -17.43 8.40 -12.36
CA ARG A 186 -18.42 8.05 -11.33
C ARG A 186 -17.74 7.95 -9.96
N SER A 187 -18.33 8.57 -8.94
CA SER A 187 -17.80 8.42 -7.58
C SER A 187 -18.18 7.06 -6.97
N TRP A 188 -17.26 6.48 -6.22
CA TRP A 188 -17.47 5.34 -5.34
C TRP A 188 -17.08 5.72 -3.92
N SER A 189 -18.04 5.77 -2.99
CA SER A 189 -17.72 6.07 -1.59
C SER A 189 -18.66 5.36 -0.65
N ARG A 190 -18.20 5.15 0.59
CA ARG A 190 -19.05 4.67 1.68
C ARG A 190 -20.30 5.54 1.83
N ASN A 191 -20.14 6.86 1.78
CA ASN A 191 -21.27 7.80 1.88
C ASN A 191 -22.33 7.59 0.80
N LEU A 192 -21.91 7.36 -0.45
CA LEU A 192 -22.82 7.08 -1.55
C LEU A 192 -23.58 5.76 -1.33
N VAL A 193 -22.86 4.71 -0.92
CA VAL A 193 -23.46 3.40 -0.62
C VAL A 193 -24.47 3.52 0.51
N LEU A 194 -24.08 4.08 1.66
CA LEU A 194 -24.96 4.20 2.83
C LEU A 194 -26.21 5.05 2.55
N ARG A 195 -26.06 6.17 1.83
CA ARG A 195 -27.22 6.99 1.42
C ARG A 195 -28.12 6.28 0.42
N THR A 196 -27.59 5.38 -0.39
CA THR A 196 -28.40 4.54 -1.29
C THR A 196 -29.23 3.55 -0.47
N LEU A 197 -28.64 2.92 0.55
CA LEU A 197 -29.35 2.03 1.46
C LEU A 197 -30.51 2.73 2.19
N ASP A 198 -30.31 3.98 2.61
CA ASP A 198 -31.34 4.76 3.31
C ASP A 198 -32.53 5.18 2.41
N ARG A 199 -32.41 5.03 1.10
CA ARG A 199 -33.36 5.60 0.11
C ARG A 199 -34.05 4.56 -0.75
N ARG A 200 -33.68 3.28 -0.63
CA ARG A 200 -34.17 2.20 -1.48
C ARG A 200 -34.80 1.11 -0.63
N ALA A 201 -35.88 0.52 -1.13
CA ALA A 201 -36.44 -0.67 -0.51
C ALA A 201 -35.50 -1.88 -0.73
N PRO A 202 -35.50 -2.89 0.16
CA PRO A 202 -34.63 -4.06 0.04
C PRO A 202 -34.72 -4.78 -1.32
N GLU A 203 -35.91 -4.88 -1.90
CA GLU A 203 -36.15 -5.54 -3.19
C GLU A 203 -35.56 -4.74 -4.36
N GLU A 204 -35.51 -3.41 -4.25
CA GLU A 204 -34.87 -2.55 -5.25
C GLU A 204 -33.35 -2.69 -5.23
N LEU A 205 -32.77 -3.02 -4.07
CA LEU A 205 -31.34 -3.25 -3.92
C LEU A 205 -30.90 -4.54 -4.63
N ASP A 206 -31.79 -5.53 -4.75
CA ASP A 206 -31.52 -6.79 -5.45
C ASP A 206 -31.44 -6.62 -6.98
N ALA A 207 -32.02 -5.54 -7.51
CA ALA A 207 -31.97 -5.16 -8.92
C ALA A 207 -31.14 -3.89 -9.17
N LEU A 208 -30.40 -3.41 -8.17
CA LEU A 208 -29.66 -2.15 -8.24
C LEU A 208 -28.56 -2.21 -9.32
N SER A 209 -28.66 -1.30 -10.29
CA SER A 209 -27.59 -1.06 -11.26
C SER A 209 -26.60 -0.06 -10.66
N LEU A 210 -25.36 -0.50 -10.40
CA LEU A 210 -24.31 0.36 -9.86
C LEU A 210 -23.85 1.42 -10.88
N ILE A 211 -23.94 1.06 -12.15
CA ILE A 211 -23.65 1.90 -13.32
C ILE A 211 -24.93 1.93 -14.17
N PRO A 212 -25.34 3.09 -14.73
CA PRO A 212 -26.46 3.13 -15.66
C PRO A 212 -26.25 2.18 -16.84
N ARG A 213 -27.28 1.42 -17.21
CA ARG A 213 -27.16 0.35 -18.22
C ARG A 213 -26.65 0.86 -19.57
N GLU A 214 -27.05 2.08 -19.94
CA GLU A 214 -26.65 2.71 -21.21
C GLU A 214 -25.14 2.96 -21.29
N ILE A 215 -24.50 3.14 -20.13
CA ILE A 215 -23.05 3.25 -20.01
C ILE A 215 -22.46 1.85 -19.90
N ASP A 216 -22.97 1.03 -18.98
CA ASP A 216 -22.44 -0.29 -18.66
C ASP A 216 -22.35 -1.18 -19.89
N ASP A 217 -23.39 -1.23 -20.71
CA ASP A 217 -23.48 -2.07 -21.93
C ASP A 217 -22.42 -1.73 -22.99
N ARG A 218 -21.82 -0.54 -22.93
CA ARG A 218 -20.85 -0.04 -23.92
C ARG A 218 -19.40 -0.08 -23.46
N LEU A 219 -19.16 -0.34 -22.16
CA LEU A 219 -17.81 -0.31 -21.59
C LEU A 219 -16.88 -1.29 -22.31
N GLY A 220 -15.71 -0.79 -22.71
CA GLY A 220 -14.57 -1.60 -23.14
C GLY A 220 -13.49 -1.71 -22.05
N ALA A 221 -13.41 -0.68 -21.19
CA ALA A 221 -12.45 -0.64 -20.09
C ALA A 221 -13.04 0.06 -18.85
N ALA A 222 -12.45 -0.23 -17.70
CA ALA A 222 -12.80 0.37 -16.42
C ALA A 222 -11.55 0.51 -15.53
N VAL A 223 -11.44 1.61 -14.80
CA VAL A 223 -10.47 1.80 -13.72
C VAL A 223 -11.20 2.11 -12.42
N LEU A 224 -10.81 1.43 -11.34
CA LEU A 224 -11.22 1.73 -9.99
C LEU A 224 -10.04 2.37 -9.24
N LEU A 225 -10.18 3.65 -8.89
CA LEU A 225 -9.30 4.33 -7.94
C LEU A 225 -9.93 4.23 -6.55
N SER A 226 -9.35 3.42 -5.67
CA SER A 226 -9.85 3.25 -4.30
C SER A 226 -8.89 3.83 -3.27
N SER A 227 -9.37 4.03 -2.05
CA SER A 227 -8.56 4.31 -0.88
C SER A 227 -9.17 3.59 0.32
N SER A 228 -8.34 3.13 1.26
CA SER A 228 -8.84 2.56 2.52
C SER A 228 -9.18 3.62 3.56
N LEU A 229 -8.91 4.90 3.26
CA LEU A 229 -9.19 6.02 4.16
C LEU A 229 -10.68 6.03 4.54
N PRO A 230 -11.00 5.89 5.84
CA PRO A 230 -12.39 5.88 6.29
C PRO A 230 -13.11 7.18 5.90
N GLN A 231 -14.26 7.06 5.23
CA GLN A 231 -15.09 8.20 4.86
C GLN A 231 -16.46 8.12 5.54
N GLY A 232 -16.86 9.21 6.18
CA GLY A 232 -18.18 9.32 6.82
C GLY A 232 -18.32 8.49 8.10
N ALA A 233 -19.56 8.44 8.61
CA ALA A 233 -19.89 7.67 9.79
C ALA A 233 -19.86 6.15 9.51
N PRO A 234 -19.58 5.32 10.53
CA PRO A 234 -19.77 3.87 10.40
C PRO A 234 -21.24 3.54 10.08
N PRO A 235 -21.52 2.43 9.38
CA PRO A 235 -22.88 2.05 9.04
C PRO A 235 -23.72 1.80 10.30
N SER A 236 -24.98 2.25 10.26
CA SER A 236 -25.99 1.92 11.27
C SER A 236 -26.32 0.41 11.27
N PRO A 237 -26.93 -0.14 12.33
CA PRO A 237 -27.34 -1.54 12.35
C PRO A 237 -28.22 -1.93 11.16
N ALA A 238 -29.21 -1.09 10.81
CA ALA A 238 -30.08 -1.32 9.66
C ALA A 238 -29.31 -1.30 8.32
N GLN A 239 -28.35 -0.38 8.16
CA GLN A 239 -27.51 -0.35 6.96
C GLN A 239 -26.62 -1.60 6.85
N ARG A 240 -26.11 -2.13 7.96
CA ARG A 240 -25.30 -3.36 7.96
C ARG A 240 -26.08 -4.56 7.46
N GLU A 241 -27.37 -4.65 7.79
CA GLU A 241 -28.25 -5.72 7.33
C GLU A 241 -28.48 -5.67 5.81
N LEU A 242 -28.55 -4.48 5.23
CA LEU A 242 -28.79 -4.29 3.80
C LEU A 242 -27.51 -4.30 2.94
N LEU A 243 -26.35 -4.06 3.55
CA LEU A 243 -25.07 -3.97 2.85
C LEU A 243 -24.75 -5.20 1.97
N PRO A 244 -25.00 -6.45 2.39
CA PRO A 244 -24.75 -7.63 1.56
C PRO A 244 -25.47 -7.60 0.20
N ARG A 245 -26.66 -6.97 0.11
CA ARG A 245 -27.41 -6.86 -1.15
C ARG A 245 -26.68 -6.01 -2.18
N VAL A 246 -26.09 -4.89 -1.73
CA VAL A 246 -25.28 -4.01 -2.60
C VAL A 246 -23.98 -4.71 -2.98
N LEU A 247 -23.31 -5.39 -2.03
CA LEU A 247 -22.09 -6.14 -2.32
C LEU A 247 -22.36 -7.28 -3.33
N GLY A 248 -23.53 -7.92 -3.26
CA GLY A 248 -23.97 -8.89 -4.27
C GLY A 248 -24.09 -8.30 -5.68
N GLN A 249 -24.50 -7.03 -5.82
CA GLN A 249 -24.46 -6.35 -7.13
C GLN A 249 -23.03 -6.10 -7.61
N VAL A 250 -22.13 -5.72 -6.69
CA VAL A 250 -20.72 -5.49 -7.02
C VAL A 250 -20.11 -6.77 -7.55
N SER A 251 -20.34 -7.91 -6.89
CA SER A 251 -19.87 -9.22 -7.34
C SER A 251 -20.42 -9.58 -8.72
N ARG A 252 -21.73 -9.43 -8.95
CA ARG A 252 -22.33 -9.71 -10.27
C ARG A 252 -21.79 -8.82 -11.38
N TRP A 253 -21.54 -7.54 -11.08
CA TRP A 253 -20.93 -6.65 -12.06
C TRP A 253 -19.49 -7.09 -12.39
N LYS A 254 -18.69 -7.47 -11.37
CA LYS A 254 -17.34 -8.02 -11.55
C LYS A 254 -17.32 -9.32 -12.36
N GLU A 255 -18.30 -10.21 -12.16
CA GLU A 255 -18.47 -11.40 -13.02
C GLU A 255 -18.73 -10.99 -14.48
N SER A 256 -19.58 -9.98 -14.69
CA SER A 256 -19.90 -9.47 -16.03
C SER A 256 -18.68 -8.85 -16.74
N VAL A 257 -17.78 -8.20 -16.00
CA VAL A 257 -16.52 -7.63 -16.52
C VAL A 257 -15.72 -8.72 -17.22
N ARG A 258 -15.53 -9.87 -16.57
CA ARG A 258 -14.84 -11.02 -17.15
C ARG A 258 -15.59 -11.60 -18.33
N ALA A 259 -16.89 -11.85 -18.19
CA ALA A 259 -17.71 -12.46 -19.23
C ALA A 259 -17.78 -11.63 -20.53
N ARG A 260 -17.67 -10.30 -20.40
CA ARG A 260 -17.75 -9.34 -21.52
C ARG A 260 -16.36 -8.92 -22.04
N GLY A 261 -15.28 -9.38 -21.43
CA GLY A 261 -13.92 -8.99 -21.83
C GLY A 261 -13.58 -7.52 -21.51
N ILE A 262 -14.22 -6.91 -20.50
CA ILE A 262 -13.93 -5.53 -20.11
C ILE A 262 -12.59 -5.50 -19.39
N ARG A 263 -11.64 -4.68 -19.88
CA ARG A 263 -10.36 -4.48 -19.21
C ARG A 263 -10.55 -3.72 -17.91
N TYR A 264 -10.27 -4.32 -16.76
CA TYR A 264 -10.52 -3.75 -15.44
C TYR A 264 -9.21 -3.55 -14.66
N LEU A 265 -8.90 -2.30 -14.32
CA LEU A 265 -7.70 -1.93 -13.58
C LEU A 265 -8.07 -1.43 -12.18
N HIS A 266 -7.41 -1.93 -11.14
CA HIS A 266 -7.59 -1.44 -9.77
C HIS A 266 -6.33 -0.74 -9.26
N ILE A 267 -6.50 0.46 -8.69
CA ILE A 267 -5.42 1.23 -8.05
C ILE A 267 -5.88 1.63 -6.65
N GLY A 268 -5.25 1.04 -5.64
CA GLY A 268 -5.50 1.37 -4.24
C GLY A 268 -4.52 2.42 -3.74
N LEU A 269 -4.86 3.71 -3.84
CA LEU A 269 -3.98 4.78 -3.39
C LEU A 269 -3.81 4.76 -1.86
N PRO A 270 -2.55 4.69 -1.38
CA PRO A 270 -2.25 4.66 0.04
C PRO A 270 -2.60 5.97 0.73
N HIS A 271 -2.93 5.87 2.02
CA HIS A 271 -2.88 7.01 2.91
C HIS A 271 -1.99 6.72 4.11
N ARG A 272 -1.49 7.78 4.76
CA ARG A 272 -0.49 7.70 5.83
C ARG A 272 -0.87 6.74 6.98
N GLY A 273 -2.15 6.65 7.31
CA GLY A 273 -2.67 5.84 8.42
C GLY A 273 -2.69 4.33 8.17
N GLU A 274 -2.44 3.89 6.93
CA GLU A 274 -2.27 2.46 6.60
C GLU A 274 -0.92 1.92 7.05
N PHE A 275 0.05 2.81 7.28
CA PHE A 275 1.43 2.47 7.58
C PHE A 275 1.79 2.82 9.02
N GLY A 276 2.88 2.22 9.47
CA GLY A 276 3.42 2.41 10.80
C GLY A 276 3.17 1.22 11.71
N GLY A 277 3.82 1.26 12.88
CA GLY A 277 3.94 0.11 13.77
C GLY A 277 5.40 -0.31 13.90
N GLN A 278 5.74 -0.92 15.04
CA GLN A 278 7.10 -1.37 15.27
C GLN A 278 7.50 -2.44 14.25
N GLY A 279 8.68 -2.27 13.65
CA GLY A 279 9.27 -3.20 12.67
C GLY A 279 8.69 -3.12 11.25
N PHE A 280 7.94 -2.07 10.92
CA PHE A 280 7.49 -1.77 9.56
C PHE A 280 8.12 -0.47 9.06
N ALA A 281 8.03 -0.23 7.75
CA ALA A 281 8.41 1.04 7.17
C ALA A 281 7.69 2.22 7.84
N THR A 282 8.35 3.38 7.89
CA THR A 282 7.66 4.63 8.27
C THR A 282 6.58 4.94 7.23
N PRO A 283 5.52 5.68 7.59
CA PRO A 283 4.47 6.02 6.62
C PRO A 283 4.98 6.70 5.35
N GLU A 284 5.98 7.57 5.47
CA GLU A 284 6.66 8.19 4.33
C GLU A 284 7.36 7.14 3.46
N SER A 285 8.18 6.27 4.06
CA SER A 285 8.92 5.26 3.33
C SER A 285 7.99 4.22 2.69
N GLY A 286 6.87 3.88 3.33
CA GLY A 286 5.87 2.98 2.77
C GLY A 286 5.15 3.58 1.56
N ILE A 287 4.80 4.87 1.62
CA ILE A 287 4.19 5.60 0.49
C ILE A 287 5.21 5.80 -0.64
N ASP A 288 6.46 6.11 -0.34
CA ASP A 288 7.51 6.16 -1.36
C ASP A 288 7.69 4.81 -2.03
N THR A 289 7.67 3.72 -1.25
CA THR A 289 7.76 2.35 -1.77
C THR A 289 6.60 2.06 -2.74
N PHE A 290 5.38 2.47 -2.40
CA PHE A 290 4.23 2.37 -3.31
C PHE A 290 4.51 3.06 -4.65
N TRP A 291 5.02 4.29 -4.60
CA TRP A 291 5.29 5.08 -5.79
C TRP A 291 6.45 4.52 -6.62
N HIS A 292 7.55 4.10 -6.00
CA HIS A 292 8.65 3.44 -6.70
C HIS A 292 8.20 2.14 -7.36
N CYS A 293 7.40 1.33 -6.67
CA CYS A 293 6.80 0.13 -7.26
C CYS A 293 5.90 0.47 -8.45
N LEU A 294 5.17 1.59 -8.41
CA LEU A 294 4.30 2.03 -9.50
C LEU A 294 5.09 2.44 -10.75
N THR A 295 6.26 3.06 -10.55
CA THR A 295 7.14 3.53 -11.63
C THR A 295 8.22 2.54 -12.04
N GLU A 296 8.25 1.35 -11.42
CA GLU A 296 9.19 0.28 -11.77
C GLU A 296 9.04 -0.14 -13.24
N ASP A 297 10.14 -0.57 -13.85
CA ASP A 297 10.13 -1.04 -15.23
C ASP A 297 9.28 -2.31 -15.38
N ALA A 298 8.08 -2.15 -15.96
CA ALA A 298 7.20 -3.29 -16.18
C ALA A 298 7.71 -4.29 -17.23
N GLU A 299 8.65 -3.93 -18.12
CA GLU A 299 9.29 -4.93 -18.99
C GLU A 299 10.20 -5.86 -18.16
N ALA A 300 10.96 -5.30 -17.20
CA ALA A 300 11.72 -6.09 -16.26
C ALA A 300 10.83 -6.95 -15.34
N ILE A 301 9.70 -6.42 -14.85
CA ILE A 301 8.69 -7.22 -14.12
C ILE A 301 8.20 -8.39 -14.97
N ARG A 302 7.80 -8.11 -16.21
CA ARG A 302 7.28 -9.09 -17.15
C ARG A 302 8.31 -10.18 -17.47
N ALA A 303 9.57 -9.81 -17.71
CA ALA A 303 10.65 -10.76 -17.97
C ALA A 303 10.85 -11.74 -16.80
N ARG A 304 10.88 -11.22 -15.56
CA ARG A 304 10.94 -12.04 -14.34
C ARG A 304 9.73 -12.96 -14.22
N GLY A 305 8.54 -12.42 -14.46
CA GLY A 305 7.28 -13.17 -14.41
C GLY A 305 7.23 -14.31 -15.43
N HIS A 306 7.63 -14.07 -16.67
CA HIS A 306 7.67 -15.11 -17.71
C HIS A 306 8.62 -16.22 -17.34
N ARG A 307 9.78 -15.88 -16.77
CA ARG A 307 10.75 -16.88 -16.34
C ARG A 307 10.19 -17.81 -15.26
N LEU A 308 9.52 -17.26 -14.25
CA LEU A 308 8.86 -18.09 -13.23
C LEU A 308 7.70 -18.90 -13.81
N LEU A 309 6.91 -18.30 -14.70
CA LEU A 309 5.76 -18.95 -15.33
C LEU A 309 6.18 -20.13 -16.21
N GLU A 310 7.28 -20.01 -16.96
CA GLU A 310 7.89 -21.13 -17.72
C GLU A 310 8.21 -22.30 -16.80
N ILE A 311 8.87 -22.04 -15.67
CA ILE A 311 9.26 -23.08 -14.71
C ILE A 311 8.02 -23.74 -14.09
N VAL A 312 7.03 -22.96 -13.67
CA VAL A 312 5.78 -23.47 -13.08
C VAL A 312 4.93 -24.25 -14.10
N ASN A 313 5.01 -23.92 -15.39
CA ASN A 313 4.32 -24.68 -16.44
C ASN A 313 4.97 -26.06 -16.70
N GLU A 314 6.27 -26.21 -16.45
CA GLU A 314 6.95 -27.52 -16.52
C GLU A 314 6.50 -28.45 -15.38
N ASP A 315 6.40 -27.91 -14.16
CA ASP A 315 5.91 -28.62 -12.98
C ASP A 315 5.09 -27.67 -12.08
N PRO A 316 3.74 -27.81 -12.04
CA PRO A 316 2.88 -26.92 -11.28
C PRO A 316 2.77 -27.32 -9.81
N GLU A 317 3.47 -28.36 -9.36
CA GLU A 317 3.55 -28.70 -7.94
C GLU A 317 4.62 -27.85 -7.26
N ILE A 318 4.23 -27.10 -6.22
CA ILE A 318 5.14 -26.24 -5.47
C ILE A 318 5.24 -26.65 -4.01
N THR A 319 6.43 -26.47 -3.44
CA THR A 319 6.67 -26.50 -1.98
C THR A 319 7.14 -25.13 -1.52
N ILE A 320 6.59 -24.68 -0.39
CA ILE A 320 6.96 -23.45 0.28
C ILE A 320 7.52 -23.84 1.65
N GLU A 321 8.79 -23.49 1.87
CA GLU A 321 9.56 -23.84 3.06
C GLU A 321 10.13 -22.59 3.73
N GLY A 322 10.16 -22.58 5.05
CA GLY A 322 10.75 -21.50 5.84
C GLY A 322 10.62 -21.76 7.34
N PRO A 323 11.01 -20.81 8.18
CA PRO A 323 10.76 -20.90 9.62
C PRO A 323 9.26 -21.15 9.90
N ASP A 324 8.94 -22.24 10.61
CA ASP A 324 7.56 -22.68 10.91
C ASP A 324 6.64 -22.81 9.67
N THR A 325 7.21 -23.02 8.48
CA THR A 325 6.49 -23.14 7.21
C THR A 325 6.95 -24.39 6.45
N ASP A 326 5.99 -25.24 6.13
CA ASP A 326 6.12 -26.39 5.23
C ASP A 326 4.74 -26.60 4.61
N LEU A 327 4.58 -26.13 3.38
CA LEU A 327 3.30 -26.13 2.68
C LEU A 327 3.50 -26.64 1.25
N ARG A 328 2.67 -27.61 0.85
CA ARG A 328 2.66 -28.17 -0.50
C ARG A 328 1.32 -27.98 -1.17
N MET A 329 1.34 -27.54 -2.42
CA MET A 329 0.14 -27.37 -3.24
C MET A 329 0.45 -27.58 -4.71
N ARG A 330 -0.61 -27.71 -5.51
CA ARG A 330 -0.51 -27.75 -6.95
C ARG A 330 -1.24 -26.55 -7.53
N LEU A 331 -0.67 -25.91 -8.55
CA LEU A 331 -1.20 -24.69 -9.14
C LEU A 331 -2.11 -24.99 -10.32
N ASP A 332 -3.26 -24.32 -10.40
CA ASP A 332 -4.11 -24.34 -11.58
C ASP A 332 -3.52 -23.40 -12.65
N LEU A 333 -2.84 -24.00 -13.62
CA LEU A 333 -2.20 -23.28 -14.72
C LEU A 333 -3.18 -22.47 -15.58
N ARG A 334 -4.48 -22.78 -15.57
CA ARG A 334 -5.48 -22.00 -16.32
C ARG A 334 -5.69 -20.61 -15.71
N HIS A 335 -5.55 -20.52 -14.39
CA HIS A 335 -5.74 -19.30 -13.61
C HIS A 335 -4.42 -18.80 -13.01
N THR A 336 -3.28 -19.21 -13.60
CA THR A 336 -1.96 -18.69 -13.26
C THR A 336 -1.56 -17.63 -14.28
N GLY A 337 -1.06 -16.49 -13.80
CA GLY A 337 -0.71 -15.35 -14.65
C GLY A 337 0.27 -14.38 -14.02
N ILE A 338 0.76 -13.47 -14.83
CA ILE A 338 1.66 -12.40 -14.41
C ILE A 338 0.82 -11.13 -14.28
N HIS A 339 0.91 -10.48 -13.13
CA HIS A 339 0.31 -9.19 -12.90
C HIS A 339 1.40 -8.13 -13.08
N ASP A 340 1.65 -7.73 -14.32
CA ASP A 340 2.65 -6.71 -14.70
C ASP A 340 2.02 -5.32 -14.94
N GLY A 341 0.71 -5.18 -14.64
CA GLY A 341 -0.02 -3.94 -14.80
C GLY A 341 -0.51 -3.69 -16.23
N VAL A 342 -0.32 -4.63 -17.14
CA VAL A 342 -0.83 -4.58 -18.52
C VAL A 342 -1.94 -5.60 -18.70
N ILE A 343 -2.96 -5.26 -19.47
CA ILE A 343 -4.04 -6.19 -19.83
C ILE A 343 -4.00 -6.40 -21.34
N GLU A 344 -3.39 -7.52 -21.76
CA GLU A 344 -3.21 -7.84 -23.17
C GLU A 344 -4.44 -8.52 -23.78
N GLU A 345 -4.61 -8.39 -25.09
CA GLU A 345 -5.76 -8.99 -25.79
C GLU A 345 -5.76 -10.52 -25.64
N ALA A 346 -4.58 -11.16 -25.68
CA ALA A 346 -4.46 -12.60 -25.46
C ALA A 346 -4.92 -13.04 -24.05
N GLU A 347 -4.71 -12.18 -23.04
CA GLU A 347 -5.16 -12.43 -21.67
C GLU A 347 -6.67 -12.28 -21.55
N VAL A 348 -7.23 -11.24 -22.18
CA VAL A 348 -8.68 -11.04 -22.28
C VAL A 348 -9.35 -12.26 -22.92
N GLN A 349 -8.79 -12.78 -24.03
CA GLN A 349 -9.30 -13.99 -24.68
C GLN A 349 -9.16 -15.24 -23.80
N ALA A 350 -8.17 -15.27 -22.91
CA ALA A 350 -8.01 -16.32 -21.90
C ALA A 350 -8.87 -16.08 -20.63
N GLY A 351 -9.73 -15.06 -20.61
CA GLY A 351 -10.60 -14.73 -19.49
C GLY A 351 -9.90 -14.00 -18.33
N ARG A 352 -8.67 -13.53 -18.51
CA ARG A 352 -7.92 -12.68 -17.58
C ARG A 352 -8.08 -11.22 -18.00
N THR A 353 -9.01 -10.55 -17.37
CA THR A 353 -9.43 -9.19 -17.73
C THR A 353 -9.03 -8.14 -16.71
N THR A 354 -8.42 -8.57 -15.60
CA THR A 354 -8.17 -7.72 -14.43
C THR A 354 -6.68 -7.62 -14.12
N SER A 355 -6.23 -6.41 -13.80
CA SER A 355 -4.89 -6.15 -13.27
C SER A 355 -4.93 -5.07 -12.19
N GLY A 356 -3.79 -4.83 -11.54
CA GLY A 356 -3.67 -3.82 -10.47
C GLY A 356 -2.40 -3.00 -10.60
N LEU A 357 -2.44 -1.76 -10.07
CA LEU A 357 -1.26 -0.93 -9.89
C LEU A 357 -1.09 -0.53 -8.41
N PRO A 358 0.15 -0.56 -7.86
CA PRO A 358 1.38 -1.05 -8.47
C PRO A 358 1.31 -2.53 -8.85
N ALA A 359 2.08 -2.91 -9.86
CA ALA A 359 2.11 -4.27 -10.36
C ALA A 359 3.33 -5.03 -9.84
N GLY A 360 3.44 -6.30 -10.18
CA GLY A 360 4.64 -7.10 -9.98
C GLY A 360 4.41 -8.32 -9.13
N SER A 361 3.56 -9.23 -9.58
CA SER A 361 3.45 -10.55 -8.99
C SER A 361 3.16 -11.61 -10.03
N LEU A 362 3.63 -12.83 -9.79
CA LEU A 362 3.03 -14.04 -10.34
C LEU A 362 1.89 -14.43 -9.40
N VAL A 363 0.67 -14.60 -9.91
CA VAL A 363 -0.50 -15.00 -9.12
C VAL A 363 -1.05 -16.30 -9.68
N ALA A 364 -1.34 -17.25 -8.79
CA ALA A 364 -1.92 -18.54 -9.15
C ALA A 364 -3.07 -18.90 -8.21
N ILE A 365 -4.13 -19.47 -8.78
CA ILE A 365 -5.14 -20.18 -8.00
C ILE A 365 -4.65 -21.61 -7.77
N PRO A 366 -4.61 -22.12 -6.52
CA PRO A 366 -4.31 -23.53 -6.27
C PRO A 366 -5.39 -24.45 -6.85
N GLU A 367 -5.01 -25.65 -7.31
CA GLU A 367 -5.96 -26.69 -7.64
C GLU A 367 -6.79 -27.03 -6.39
N ALA A 368 -8.10 -27.20 -6.57
CA ALA A 368 -9.01 -27.55 -5.49
C ALA A 368 -8.52 -28.80 -4.75
N THR A 369 -8.71 -28.84 -3.43
CA THR A 369 -8.27 -29.92 -2.53
C THR A 369 -6.76 -30.09 -2.36
N THR A 370 -5.94 -29.17 -2.89
CA THR A 370 -4.49 -29.09 -2.60
C THR A 370 -4.18 -27.97 -1.62
N GLY A 371 -2.94 -27.85 -1.14
CA GLY A 371 -2.59 -26.90 -0.06
C GLY A 371 -2.68 -27.57 1.30
N ASN A 372 -1.70 -28.43 1.59
CA ASN A 372 -1.60 -29.16 2.84
C ASN A 372 -0.30 -28.79 3.55
N GLY A 373 -0.40 -28.41 4.82
CA GLY A 373 0.76 -28.09 5.65
C GLY A 373 0.56 -26.86 6.53
N SER A 374 1.67 -26.19 6.87
CA SER A 374 1.70 -25.02 7.74
C SER A 374 2.34 -23.83 7.04
N PHE A 375 1.83 -22.63 7.32
CA PHE A 375 2.36 -21.38 6.79
C PHE A 375 2.45 -20.33 7.90
N ALA A 376 3.63 -19.75 8.06
CA ALA A 376 3.92 -18.67 8.99
C ALA A 376 4.06 -17.35 8.23
N ALA A 377 3.10 -16.46 8.39
CA ALA A 377 3.11 -15.12 7.83
C ALA A 377 3.91 -14.16 8.71
N ASP A 378 4.56 -13.17 8.09
CA ASP A 378 5.23 -12.10 8.82
C ASP A 378 4.21 -11.34 9.69
N TYR A 379 3.03 -11.10 9.13
CA TYR A 379 1.90 -10.49 9.81
C TYR A 379 0.57 -10.73 9.09
N ALA A 380 -0.53 -10.48 9.80
CA ALA A 380 -1.85 -10.22 9.23
C ALA A 380 -2.27 -8.78 9.56
N PHE A 381 -2.99 -8.12 8.66
CA PHE A 381 -3.62 -6.83 8.92
C PHE A 381 -5.13 -6.99 9.00
N ILE A 382 -5.70 -6.81 10.20
CA ILE A 382 -7.13 -7.00 10.44
C ILE A 382 -7.68 -5.92 11.36
N GLY A 383 -8.82 -5.33 10.98
CA GLY A 383 -9.48 -4.30 11.78
C GLY A 383 -8.60 -3.08 12.09
N GLY A 384 -7.67 -2.74 11.18
CA GLY A 384 -6.72 -1.64 11.38
C GLY A 384 -5.53 -1.97 12.28
N ARG A 385 -5.27 -3.25 12.58
CA ARG A 385 -4.19 -3.70 13.46
C ARG A 385 -3.31 -4.74 12.76
N HIS A 386 -2.00 -4.63 12.96
CA HIS A 386 -1.03 -5.65 12.59
C HIS A 386 -0.91 -6.71 13.69
N LEU A 387 -1.10 -7.97 13.33
CA LEU A 387 -0.84 -9.14 14.16
C LEU A 387 0.40 -9.82 13.59
N ARG A 388 1.53 -9.84 14.31
CA ARG A 388 2.78 -10.49 13.86
C ARG A 388 2.82 -11.96 14.25
N ASN A 389 3.63 -12.76 13.56
CA ASN A 389 3.84 -14.20 13.85
C ASN A 389 2.53 -15.01 13.75
N VAL A 390 1.75 -14.75 12.69
CA VAL A 390 0.51 -15.48 12.43
C VAL A 390 0.87 -16.80 11.75
N ARG A 391 0.42 -17.91 12.31
CA ARG A 391 0.59 -19.24 11.73
C ARG A 391 -0.76 -19.83 11.40
N ILE A 392 -0.86 -20.45 10.23
CA ILE A 392 -2.06 -21.17 9.81
C ILE A 392 -1.70 -22.61 9.43
N ARG A 393 -2.62 -23.54 9.68
CA ARG A 393 -2.57 -24.87 9.09
C ARG A 393 -3.64 -25.00 8.03
N LEU A 394 -3.25 -25.61 6.93
CA LEU A 394 -4.09 -25.86 5.77
C LEU A 394 -4.26 -27.36 5.56
N GLN A 395 -5.49 -27.79 5.34
CA GLN A 395 -5.82 -29.12 4.85
C GLN A 395 -6.75 -28.98 3.65
N GLU A 396 -6.36 -29.57 2.52
CA GLU A 396 -7.10 -29.48 1.26
C GLU A 396 -7.42 -28.02 0.86
N GLY A 397 -6.51 -27.10 1.20
CA GLY A 397 -6.63 -25.68 0.89
C GLY A 397 -7.53 -24.90 1.83
N ARG A 398 -8.05 -25.53 2.90
CA ARG A 398 -8.87 -24.88 3.93
C ARG A 398 -8.09 -24.66 5.22
N VAL A 399 -8.29 -23.50 5.83
CA VAL A 399 -7.73 -23.17 7.14
C VAL A 399 -8.38 -24.04 8.21
N THR A 400 -7.60 -24.91 8.85
CA THR A 400 -8.06 -25.77 9.96
C THR A 400 -7.66 -25.24 11.32
N GLU A 401 -6.53 -24.53 11.38
CA GLU A 401 -6.02 -23.93 12.61
C GLU A 401 -5.41 -22.56 12.32
N VAL A 402 -5.55 -21.64 13.27
CA VAL A 402 -4.96 -20.31 13.26
C VAL A 402 -4.35 -20.06 14.63
N ASP A 403 -3.04 -19.81 14.66
CA ASP A 403 -2.26 -19.49 15.85
C ASP A 403 -1.55 -18.15 15.68
N GLY A 404 -1.26 -17.48 16.78
CA GLY A 404 -0.66 -16.17 16.72
C GLY A 404 -0.59 -15.47 18.07
N PRO A 405 -0.32 -14.15 18.05
CA PRO A 405 -0.14 -13.35 19.25
C PRO A 405 -1.49 -13.04 19.92
N GLU A 406 -1.45 -12.30 21.02
CA GLU A 406 -2.65 -11.73 21.62
C GLU A 406 -3.46 -10.93 20.58
N GLY A 407 -4.76 -11.23 20.49
CA GLY A 407 -5.68 -10.61 19.52
C GLY A 407 -5.92 -11.45 18.26
N ILE A 408 -5.26 -12.61 18.11
CA ILE A 408 -5.52 -13.56 17.02
C ILE A 408 -6.97 -14.07 17.00
N GLU A 409 -7.67 -14.00 18.13
CA GLU A 409 -9.09 -14.31 18.27
C GLU A 409 -9.96 -13.48 17.32
N ALA A 410 -9.56 -12.24 17.01
CA ALA A 410 -10.27 -11.40 16.06
C ALA A 410 -10.20 -11.94 14.63
N LEU A 411 -9.07 -12.54 14.25
CA LEU A 411 -8.92 -13.20 12.95
C LEU A 411 -9.76 -14.48 12.90
N ARG A 412 -9.72 -15.31 13.94
CA ARG A 412 -10.59 -16.51 14.04
C ARG A 412 -12.07 -16.14 13.97
N ALA A 413 -12.48 -15.11 14.69
CA ALA A 413 -13.85 -14.62 14.67
C ALA A 413 -14.26 -14.07 13.30
N SER A 414 -13.34 -13.43 12.57
CA SER A 414 -13.64 -12.93 11.22
C SER A 414 -13.84 -14.10 10.25
N LEU A 415 -12.95 -15.09 10.26
CA LEU A 415 -13.10 -16.32 9.46
C LEU A 415 -14.41 -17.05 9.76
N ALA A 416 -14.85 -17.09 11.02
CA ALA A 416 -16.06 -17.80 11.43
C ALA A 416 -17.39 -17.08 11.12
N ASN A 417 -17.38 -15.74 11.00
CA ASN A 417 -18.61 -14.94 10.89
C ASN A 417 -18.84 -14.38 9.47
N GLU A 418 -17.87 -14.52 8.57
CA GLU A 418 -17.99 -14.04 7.21
C GLU A 418 -18.82 -14.98 6.34
N THR A 419 -19.41 -14.44 5.27
CA THR A 419 -20.26 -15.22 4.37
C THR A 419 -19.44 -15.87 3.25
N GLY A 420 -19.89 -17.04 2.79
CA GLY A 420 -19.24 -17.81 1.73
C GLY A 420 -18.11 -18.70 2.26
N ASP A 421 -16.98 -18.74 1.55
CA ASP A 421 -15.82 -19.59 1.83
C ASP A 421 -14.60 -18.75 2.28
N PRO A 422 -14.64 -18.09 3.46
CA PRO A 422 -13.57 -17.19 3.92
C PRO A 422 -12.27 -17.92 4.32
N ASP A 423 -12.34 -19.22 4.56
CA ASP A 423 -11.26 -20.11 5.01
C ASP A 423 -10.55 -20.85 3.85
N VAL A 424 -11.02 -20.67 2.60
CA VAL A 424 -10.44 -21.32 1.43
C VAL A 424 -9.29 -20.48 0.86
N LEU A 425 -8.16 -21.13 0.63
CA LEU A 425 -7.00 -20.57 -0.06
C LEU A 425 -7.42 -20.19 -1.48
N SER A 426 -7.47 -18.89 -1.75
CA SER A 426 -8.05 -18.33 -2.96
C SER A 426 -6.99 -17.97 -4.01
N ALA A 427 -5.77 -17.65 -3.56
CA ALA A 427 -4.59 -17.49 -4.41
C ALA A 427 -3.29 -17.67 -3.62
N VAL A 428 -2.22 -17.99 -4.34
CA VAL A 428 -0.83 -17.83 -3.91
C VAL A 428 -0.15 -16.84 -4.85
N SER A 429 0.73 -15.99 -4.32
CA SER A 429 1.48 -15.04 -5.12
C SER A 429 2.96 -15.02 -4.77
N ILE A 430 3.78 -14.76 -5.78
CA ILE A 430 5.23 -14.51 -5.68
C ILE A 430 5.48 -13.11 -6.22
N GLY A 431 5.99 -12.22 -5.39
CA GLY A 431 6.30 -10.84 -5.78
C GLY A 431 7.49 -10.75 -6.72
N LEU A 432 7.42 -9.79 -7.65
CA LEU A 432 8.34 -9.56 -8.77
C LEU A 432 8.88 -8.13 -8.82
N ASN A 433 8.28 -7.20 -8.08
CA ASN A 433 8.60 -5.77 -8.15
C ASN A 433 9.86 -5.45 -7.33
N ALA A 434 10.92 -4.94 -7.98
CA ALA A 434 12.15 -4.54 -7.30
C ALA A 434 12.23 -3.04 -6.96
N GLY A 435 11.19 -2.27 -7.26
CA GLY A 435 11.09 -0.85 -6.91
C GLY A 435 10.98 -0.60 -5.41
N GLY A 436 10.78 -1.64 -4.61
CA GLY A 436 10.51 -1.54 -3.17
C GLY A 436 11.21 -2.59 -2.32
N LYS A 437 11.25 -2.32 -1.00
CA LYS A 437 11.66 -3.30 0.02
C LYS A 437 10.68 -3.25 1.19
N GLY A 438 10.37 -4.43 1.73
CA GLY A 438 9.40 -4.62 2.80
C GLY A 438 10.04 -5.03 4.13
N PRO A 439 9.21 -5.27 5.16
CA PRO A 439 7.76 -5.12 5.14
C PRO A 439 7.33 -3.65 5.32
N THR A 440 6.45 -3.17 4.43
CA THR A 440 5.81 -1.86 4.55
C THR A 440 4.68 -1.89 5.58
N GLY A 441 4.12 -3.08 5.86
CA GLY A 441 2.97 -3.24 6.74
C GLY A 441 1.64 -3.18 5.97
N ARG A 442 1.66 -2.98 4.65
CA ARG A 442 0.47 -3.05 3.81
C ARG A 442 0.49 -4.34 2.99
N PRO A 443 -0.35 -5.34 3.31
CA PRO A 443 -0.28 -6.67 2.69
C PRO A 443 -0.29 -6.63 1.16
N GLU A 444 -1.16 -5.83 0.56
CA GLU A 444 -1.31 -5.77 -0.90
C GLU A 444 -0.08 -5.16 -1.59
N LEU A 445 0.68 -4.31 -0.91
CA LEU A 445 1.94 -3.75 -1.42
C LEU A 445 3.10 -4.72 -1.19
N ASP A 446 3.18 -5.33 0.00
CA ASP A 446 4.24 -6.26 0.37
C ASP A 446 4.21 -7.53 -0.49
N SER A 447 3.02 -8.02 -0.87
CA SER A 447 2.87 -9.17 -1.79
C SER A 447 3.42 -8.96 -3.20
N LEU A 448 3.68 -7.70 -3.60
CA LEU A 448 4.25 -7.38 -4.91
C LEU A 448 5.79 -7.38 -4.88
N LEU A 449 6.39 -7.29 -3.69
CA LEU A 449 7.82 -7.07 -3.56
C LEU A 449 8.62 -8.31 -3.96
N ALA A 450 9.69 -8.12 -4.71
CA ALA A 450 10.48 -9.19 -5.27
C ALA A 450 10.90 -10.22 -4.22
N GLY A 451 10.48 -11.47 -4.41
CA GLY A 451 10.81 -12.60 -3.54
C GLY A 451 9.90 -12.78 -2.31
N THR A 452 8.94 -11.89 -2.08
CA THR A 452 7.89 -12.11 -1.08
C THR A 452 6.90 -13.15 -1.58
N VAL A 453 6.49 -14.07 -0.70
CA VAL A 453 5.43 -15.05 -0.97
C VAL A 453 4.20 -14.64 -0.17
N ALA A 454 3.01 -14.69 -0.75
CA ALA A 454 1.79 -14.42 0.00
C ALA A 454 0.67 -15.41 -0.30
N LEU A 455 -0.07 -15.79 0.74
CA LEU A 455 -1.31 -16.54 0.64
C LEU A 455 -2.50 -15.59 0.76
N SER A 456 -3.47 -15.75 -0.13
CA SER A 456 -4.72 -15.00 -0.12
C SER A 456 -5.90 -15.91 0.16
N PHE A 457 -6.86 -15.42 0.92
CA PHE A 457 -8.10 -16.10 1.30
C PHE A 457 -9.28 -15.20 0.98
N GLY A 458 -10.40 -15.79 0.57
CA GLY A 458 -11.62 -15.06 0.22
C GLY A 458 -11.93 -15.02 -1.28
N ASN A 459 -12.62 -13.97 -1.73
CA ASN A 459 -13.17 -13.91 -3.09
C ASN A 459 -12.08 -13.91 -4.18
N ASN A 460 -12.14 -14.84 -5.14
CA ASN A 460 -11.23 -14.89 -6.30
C ASN A 460 -11.93 -14.89 -7.66
N GLU A 461 -13.18 -14.42 -7.75
CA GLU A 461 -13.97 -14.42 -8.99
C GLU A 461 -13.30 -13.59 -10.10
N LEU A 462 -12.63 -12.49 -9.74
CA LEU A 462 -11.87 -11.66 -10.69
C LEU A 462 -10.61 -12.36 -11.23
N LEU A 463 -10.07 -13.34 -10.52
CA LEU A 463 -8.98 -14.20 -10.98
C LEU A 463 -9.51 -15.39 -11.82
N GLY A 464 -10.84 -15.52 -11.94
CA GLY A 464 -11.51 -16.60 -12.66
C GLY A 464 -11.84 -17.82 -11.80
N GLY A 465 -11.56 -17.79 -10.50
CA GLY A 465 -11.87 -18.85 -9.55
C GLY A 465 -13.34 -18.91 -9.15
N SER A 466 -13.67 -19.91 -8.34
CA SER A 466 -15.03 -20.18 -7.86
C SER A 466 -15.28 -19.80 -6.40
N VAL A 467 -14.28 -19.30 -5.68
CA VAL A 467 -14.39 -18.97 -4.26
C VAL A 467 -15.15 -17.66 -4.12
N ARG A 468 -16.28 -17.72 -3.43
CA ARG A 468 -17.13 -16.55 -3.12
C ARG A 468 -17.04 -16.27 -1.64
N SER A 469 -16.64 -15.05 -1.28
CA SER A 469 -16.65 -14.61 0.11
C SER A 469 -16.81 -13.09 0.23
N THR A 470 -17.36 -12.63 1.35
CA THR A 470 -17.32 -11.22 1.75
C THR A 470 -16.00 -10.84 2.44
N PHE A 471 -15.19 -11.84 2.78
CA PHE A 471 -13.89 -11.71 3.39
C PHE A 471 -12.78 -11.64 2.34
N ASN A 472 -11.72 -10.89 2.64
CA ASN A 472 -10.45 -10.96 1.94
C ASN A 472 -9.32 -10.82 2.95
N LEU A 473 -8.37 -11.74 2.92
CA LEU A 473 -7.17 -11.72 3.75
C LEU A 473 -5.97 -12.03 2.89
N THR A 474 -4.90 -11.27 3.07
CA THR A 474 -3.60 -11.55 2.46
C THR A 474 -2.56 -11.67 3.56
N LEU A 475 -1.77 -12.74 3.50
CA LEU A 475 -0.76 -13.12 4.46
C LEU A 475 0.62 -13.15 3.77
N PRO A 476 1.36 -12.03 3.78
CA PRO A 476 2.72 -11.99 3.24
C PRO A 476 3.72 -12.66 4.18
N ALA A 477 4.69 -13.36 3.59
CA ALA A 477 5.84 -13.95 4.24
C ALA A 477 7.10 -13.69 3.42
N ASN A 478 8.05 -13.00 4.04
CA ASN A 478 9.40 -12.84 3.52
C ASN A 478 10.28 -14.02 3.96
N ALA A 479 11.48 -14.11 3.40
CA ALA A 479 12.45 -15.16 3.72
C ALA A 479 11.98 -16.61 3.45
N MET A 480 10.98 -16.79 2.59
CA MET A 480 10.51 -18.11 2.16
C MET A 480 11.37 -18.68 1.04
N THR A 481 11.43 -20.01 0.97
CA THR A 481 11.99 -20.75 -0.16
C THR A 481 10.86 -21.46 -0.90
N VAL A 482 10.73 -21.21 -2.19
CA VAL A 482 9.71 -21.83 -3.05
C VAL A 482 10.41 -22.70 -4.08
N ARG A 483 10.01 -23.97 -4.18
CA ARG A 483 10.55 -24.93 -5.14
C ARG A 483 9.46 -25.57 -5.98
N THR A 484 9.84 -26.00 -7.17
CA THR A 484 9.06 -26.89 -8.03
C THR A 484 10.01 -27.92 -8.64
N GLY A 485 9.67 -29.20 -8.52
CA GLY A 485 10.56 -30.31 -8.87
C GLY A 485 11.97 -30.15 -8.29
N ARG A 486 12.95 -29.86 -9.16
CA ARG A 486 14.36 -29.62 -8.79
C ARG A 486 14.78 -28.15 -8.85
N ARG A 487 13.89 -27.26 -9.29
CA ARG A 487 14.17 -25.84 -9.45
C ARG A 487 13.75 -25.07 -8.20
N THR A 488 14.48 -23.99 -7.94
CA THR A 488 14.13 -23.04 -6.89
C THR A 488 13.65 -21.77 -7.57
N LEU A 489 12.45 -21.31 -7.21
CA LEU A 489 11.84 -20.07 -7.72
C LEU A 489 12.22 -18.88 -6.83
N VAL A 490 12.24 -19.14 -5.52
CA VAL A 490 12.63 -18.19 -4.47
C VAL A 490 13.53 -18.92 -3.48
N ALA A 491 14.67 -18.33 -3.12
CA ALA A 491 15.57 -18.83 -2.08
C ALA A 491 15.67 -17.80 -0.95
N ALA A 492 15.15 -18.15 0.23
CA ALA A 492 15.17 -17.28 1.41
C ALA A 492 14.74 -15.83 1.14
N GLY A 493 13.67 -15.65 0.35
CA GLY A 493 13.13 -14.33 -0.03
C GLY A 493 13.83 -13.64 -1.20
N HIS A 494 14.72 -14.32 -1.92
CA HIS A 494 15.35 -13.82 -3.15
C HIS A 494 14.86 -14.60 -4.37
N LEU A 495 14.53 -13.91 -5.46
CA LEU A 495 14.14 -14.56 -6.71
C LEU A 495 15.33 -15.29 -7.33
N GLU A 496 15.13 -16.54 -7.74
CA GLU A 496 16.11 -17.37 -8.43
C GLU A 496 15.64 -17.60 -9.86
N LEU A 497 16.21 -16.86 -10.82
CA LEU A 497 15.74 -16.82 -12.22
C LEU A 497 16.67 -17.57 -13.18
N ASP A 498 17.91 -17.82 -12.76
CA ASP A 498 19.00 -18.33 -13.60
C ASP A 498 19.22 -19.86 -13.50
N THR A 499 18.38 -20.58 -12.73
CA THR A 499 18.53 -22.03 -12.48
C THR A 499 17.63 -22.96 -13.29
#